data_AF-A0A8W8IMZ5-F1
#
_entry.id   AF-A0A8W8IMZ5-F1
#
_cell.length_a   1.000
_cell.length_b   1.000
_cell.length_c   1.000
_cell.angle_alpha   90.00
_cell.angle_beta   90.00
_cell.angle_gamma   90.00
#
_symmetry.space_group_name_H-M   'P 1'
#
loop_
_entity.id
_entity.type
_entity.pdbx_description
1 polymer ?
#
loop_
_entity_poly.entity_id
_entity_poly.type
_entity_poly.pdbx_seq_one_letter_code
_entity_poly.pdbx_strand_id
1 'polypeptide(L)'
;LLDNLRRYPQDKLSIWKCMKNLGSHHPHLALPLVPELLCLHPYFDTPEPDMDDAAYISVLMMVFNSAVECPTVVTMFQDHTWRHYHYLQDSLPDLVPKLEKSIRVAEEAKPEAVAHSDVRSFLRNLISGLDSLPNMELSTAQPLLETMVRDLQQVTELNQKCSPSAEFVCVYLKTQLLLTKLMNQQGVQCSSSIADNQVLSLIDQILGLTRKLEHQYLGVSSVDHALIQQTRLKAGTLQILTKMKSDPTRCSQAKETYLQQLQALKKYLETNELAADPCFVYLFSVLNDLENGKISDILKHLQHAVKSIAPCGISLQNSCIRRVTAIMHEPTGSSDNPIRFTTGLTVTVPVHATFENVQNVDCIRLKVHYPDQKSYLITPKKCHFTKLNPLQYKLISEVIISHSLWSDQSHVEISIVMETRDGETVSCQELCRPVKVPVAPKAAKR
;
A
#
# COMPACT_ATOMS: atom_id res chain seq x y z
N LEU A 1 6.38 -9.24 32.61
CA LEU A 1 6.10 -8.42 31.40
C LEU A 1 6.76 -7.04 31.49
N LEU A 2 6.56 -6.30 32.57
CA LEU A 2 7.17 -4.97 32.74
C LEU A 2 8.71 -4.99 32.69
N ASP A 3 9.36 -5.98 33.30
CA ASP A 3 10.83 -6.14 33.18
C ASP A 3 11.29 -6.45 31.76
N ASN A 4 10.46 -7.16 30.98
CA ASN A 4 10.75 -7.42 29.57
C ASN A 4 10.67 -6.11 28.79
N LEU A 5 9.61 -5.32 29.00
CA LEU A 5 9.44 -4.01 28.37
C LEU A 5 10.62 -3.05 28.63
N ARG A 6 11.18 -3.09 29.85
CA ARG A 6 12.38 -2.31 30.21
C ARG A 6 13.63 -2.76 29.44
N ARG A 7 13.77 -4.06 29.16
CA ARG A 7 14.93 -4.63 28.46
C ARG A 7 14.76 -4.59 26.92
N TYR A 8 13.53 -4.68 26.45
CA TYR A 8 13.16 -4.87 25.05
C TYR A 8 11.96 -3.97 24.68
N PRO A 9 12.17 -2.64 24.58
CA PRO A 9 11.09 -1.69 24.29
C PRO A 9 10.42 -1.92 22.92
N GLN A 10 11.09 -2.59 21.99
CA GLN A 10 10.54 -2.98 20.68
C GLN A 10 9.32 -3.90 20.78
N ASP A 11 9.13 -4.60 21.91
CA ASP A 11 8.00 -5.50 22.14
C ASP A 11 6.81 -4.81 22.85
N LYS A 12 6.83 -3.46 22.93
CA LYS A 12 5.78 -2.66 23.57
C LYS A 12 4.37 -2.99 23.10
N LEU A 13 4.14 -3.07 21.79
CA LEU A 13 2.81 -3.36 21.24
C LEU A 13 2.31 -4.77 21.54
N SER A 14 3.18 -5.78 21.54
CA SER A 14 2.78 -7.16 21.88
C SER A 14 2.48 -7.29 23.38
N ILE A 15 3.28 -6.63 24.22
CA ILE A 15 3.04 -6.57 25.66
C ILE A 15 1.71 -5.87 25.95
N TRP A 16 1.40 -4.74 25.31
CA TRP A 16 0.12 -4.05 25.48
C TRP A 16 -1.08 -4.90 25.05
N LYS A 17 -1.00 -5.61 23.91
CA LYS A 17 -2.04 -6.57 23.50
C LYS A 17 -2.21 -7.71 24.50
N CYS A 18 -1.11 -8.19 25.08
CA CYS A 18 -1.15 -9.20 26.14
C CYS A 18 -1.83 -8.66 27.40
N MET A 19 -1.47 -7.46 27.87
CA MET A 19 -2.08 -6.81 29.04
C MET A 19 -3.58 -6.54 28.83
N LYS A 20 -3.97 -6.11 27.62
CA LYS A 20 -5.37 -6.00 27.20
C LYS A 20 -6.11 -7.32 27.40
N ASN A 21 -5.60 -8.40 26.81
CA ASN A 21 -6.22 -9.72 26.90
C ASN A 21 -6.24 -10.25 28.34
N LEU A 22 -5.19 -10.00 29.11
CA LEU A 22 -5.12 -10.42 30.51
C LEU A 22 -6.21 -9.74 31.34
N GLY A 23 -6.39 -8.43 31.16
CA GLY A 23 -7.44 -7.66 31.82
C GLY A 23 -8.85 -8.11 31.41
N SER A 24 -9.07 -8.36 30.11
CA SER A 24 -10.39 -8.75 29.60
C SER A 24 -10.82 -10.16 29.98
N HIS A 25 -9.89 -11.12 30.12
CA HIS A 25 -10.23 -12.51 30.44
C HIS A 25 -10.24 -12.80 31.95
N HIS A 26 -9.58 -11.97 32.76
CA HIS A 26 -9.44 -12.20 34.20
C HIS A 26 -9.76 -10.96 35.06
N PRO A 27 -10.91 -10.29 34.86
CA PRO A 27 -11.23 -9.04 35.53
C PRO A 27 -11.37 -9.20 37.06
N HIS A 28 -11.92 -10.33 37.53
CA HIS A 28 -12.07 -10.62 38.96
C HIS A 28 -10.73 -10.86 39.68
N LEU A 29 -9.70 -11.35 38.98
CA LEU A 29 -8.35 -11.51 39.53
C LEU A 29 -7.59 -10.18 39.54
N ALA A 30 -7.90 -9.29 38.60
CA ALA A 30 -7.33 -7.95 38.54
C ALA A 30 -7.85 -7.06 39.67
N LEU A 31 -9.15 -7.11 39.98
CA LEU A 31 -9.81 -6.25 40.99
C LEU A 31 -9.04 -6.08 42.31
N PRO A 32 -8.61 -7.15 43.03
CA PRO A 32 -7.89 -6.98 44.30
C PRO A 32 -6.50 -6.35 44.14
N LEU A 33 -5.92 -6.41 42.94
CA LEU A 33 -4.59 -5.86 42.64
C LEU A 33 -4.65 -4.40 42.16
N VAL A 34 -5.81 -3.89 41.75
CA VAL A 34 -5.95 -2.52 41.21
C VAL A 34 -5.36 -1.45 42.13
N PRO A 35 -5.59 -1.45 43.47
CA PRO A 35 -5.00 -0.45 44.34
C PRO A 35 -3.47 -0.48 44.33
N GLU A 36 -2.86 -1.67 44.32
CA GLU A 36 -1.41 -1.82 44.26
C GLU A 36 -0.85 -1.42 42.89
N LEU A 37 -1.51 -1.84 41.81
CA LEU A 37 -1.12 -1.55 40.43
C LEU A 37 -1.18 -0.07 40.09
N LEU A 38 -2.19 0.65 40.59
CA LEU A 38 -2.33 2.10 40.42
C LEU A 38 -1.59 2.89 41.51
N CYS A 39 -0.87 2.22 42.42
CA CYS A 39 -0.19 2.82 43.56
C CYS A 39 -1.10 3.69 44.44
N LEU A 40 -2.37 3.31 44.63
CA LEU A 40 -3.33 4.08 45.43
C LEU A 40 -2.98 3.99 46.92
N HIS A 41 -2.82 5.14 47.57
CA HIS A 41 -2.68 5.21 49.02
C HIS A 41 -4.01 5.64 49.68
N PRO A 42 -4.48 5.00 50.76
CA PRO A 42 -5.80 5.29 51.35
C PRO A 42 -6.01 6.73 51.86
N TYR A 43 -4.93 7.45 52.15
CA TYR A 43 -4.96 8.76 52.80
C TYR A 43 -4.15 9.84 52.10
N PHE A 44 -3.33 9.49 51.11
CA PHE A 44 -2.40 10.42 50.47
C PHE A 44 -2.56 10.32 48.97
N ASP A 45 -2.55 11.47 48.31
CA ASP A 45 -2.44 11.51 46.86
C ASP A 45 -0.99 11.19 46.47
N THR A 46 -0.83 10.12 45.70
CA THR A 46 0.47 9.79 45.12
C THR A 46 0.78 10.71 43.95
N PRO A 47 2.06 11.00 43.68
CA PRO A 47 2.45 11.79 42.51
C PRO A 47 1.92 11.13 41.24
N GLU A 48 1.37 11.95 40.34
CA GLU A 48 0.82 11.52 39.05
C GLU A 48 1.93 10.84 38.22
N PRO A 49 1.74 9.57 37.80
CA PRO A 49 2.73 8.87 36.98
C PRO A 49 2.84 9.48 35.57
N ASP A 50 4.04 9.38 34.99
CA ASP A 50 4.34 9.91 33.65
C ASP A 50 3.67 9.07 32.55
N MET A 51 3.02 9.74 31.59
CA MET A 51 2.39 9.12 30.43
C MET A 51 3.38 8.65 29.37
N ASP A 52 4.66 9.04 29.46
CA ASP A 52 5.70 8.49 28.61
C ASP A 52 6.24 7.13 29.12
N ASP A 53 5.94 6.76 30.37
CA ASP A 53 6.34 5.47 30.93
C ASP A 53 5.51 4.32 30.33
N ALA A 54 6.16 3.53 29.49
CA ALA A 54 5.56 2.37 28.85
C ALA A 54 5.10 1.29 29.84
N ALA A 55 5.72 1.21 31.03
CA ALA A 55 5.33 0.26 32.07
C ALA A 55 4.02 0.69 32.75
N TYR A 56 3.89 1.98 33.08
CA TYR A 56 2.65 2.53 33.59
C TYR A 56 1.50 2.40 32.59
N ILE A 57 1.71 2.74 31.31
CA ILE A 57 0.69 2.52 30.27
C ILE A 57 0.28 1.04 30.20
N SER A 58 1.24 0.11 30.32
CA SER A 58 0.94 -1.33 30.31
C SER A 58 0.00 -1.74 31.45
N VAL A 59 0.16 -1.15 32.64
CA VAL A 59 -0.73 -1.35 33.78
C VAL A 59 -2.12 -0.78 33.49
N LEU A 60 -2.19 0.48 33.01
CA LEU A 60 -3.47 1.11 32.62
C LEU A 60 -4.23 0.28 31.58
N MET A 61 -3.54 -0.30 30.59
CA MET A 61 -4.16 -1.17 29.58
C MET A 61 -4.87 -2.38 30.23
N MET A 62 -4.23 -3.04 31.20
CA MET A 62 -4.86 -4.16 31.91
C MET A 62 -6.04 -3.68 32.77
N VAL A 63 -5.87 -2.59 33.52
CA VAL A 63 -6.89 -2.05 34.43
C VAL A 63 -8.14 -1.61 33.66
N PHE A 64 -8.01 -0.82 32.58
CA PHE A 64 -9.16 -0.38 31.79
C PHE A 64 -9.88 -1.56 31.11
N ASN A 65 -9.16 -2.57 30.63
CA ASN A 65 -9.80 -3.75 30.06
C ASN A 65 -10.50 -4.62 31.11
N SER A 66 -10.01 -4.66 32.36
CA SER A 66 -10.71 -5.33 33.46
C SER A 66 -11.96 -4.59 33.95
N ALA A 67 -11.97 -3.26 33.80
CA ALA A 67 -13.06 -2.41 34.27
C ALA A 67 -14.36 -2.56 33.47
N VAL A 68 -14.32 -3.16 32.27
CA VAL A 68 -15.49 -3.43 31.44
C VAL A 68 -16.47 -4.38 32.13
N GLU A 69 -15.97 -5.47 32.72
CA GLU A 69 -16.79 -6.47 33.41
C GLU A 69 -16.86 -6.25 34.93
N CYS A 70 -15.99 -5.41 35.49
CA CYS A 70 -15.94 -5.10 36.92
C CYS A 70 -16.13 -3.59 37.18
N PRO A 71 -17.37 -3.10 37.30
CA PRO A 71 -17.66 -1.69 37.56
C PRO A 71 -17.02 -1.14 38.85
N THR A 72 -16.73 -2.00 39.82
CA THR A 72 -16.03 -1.62 41.06
C THR A 72 -14.63 -1.06 40.78
N VAL A 73 -13.95 -1.53 39.73
CA VAL A 73 -12.64 -0.99 39.31
C VAL A 73 -12.76 0.48 38.94
N VAL A 74 -13.83 0.86 38.24
CA VAL A 74 -14.10 2.24 37.81
C VAL A 74 -14.24 3.18 39.01
N THR A 75 -14.79 2.70 40.13
CA THR A 75 -14.94 3.49 41.36
C THR A 75 -13.62 3.81 42.06
N MET A 76 -12.55 3.08 41.73
CA MET A 76 -11.21 3.27 42.31
C MET A 76 -10.36 4.27 41.51
N PHE A 77 -10.85 4.77 40.38
CA PHE A 77 -10.08 5.69 39.53
C PHE A 77 -10.01 7.08 40.14
N GLN A 78 -8.79 7.62 40.22
CA GLN A 78 -8.54 9.01 40.54
C GLN A 78 -8.74 9.90 39.30
N ASP A 79 -8.82 11.22 39.51
CA ASP A 79 -9.06 12.19 38.42
C ASP A 79 -8.01 12.10 37.31
N HIS A 80 -6.73 11.91 37.68
CA HIS A 80 -5.66 11.73 36.69
C HIS A 80 -5.82 10.43 35.89
N THR A 81 -6.31 9.34 36.53
CA THR A 81 -6.57 8.06 35.86
C THR A 81 -7.63 8.21 34.77
N TRP A 82 -8.66 9.02 35.02
CA TRP A 82 -9.66 9.37 34.00
C TRP A 82 -9.09 10.23 32.86
N ARG A 83 -8.22 11.20 33.16
CA ARG A 83 -7.51 11.97 32.12
C ARG A 83 -6.66 11.05 31.23
N HIS A 84 -5.91 10.15 31.85
CA HIS A 84 -5.10 9.15 31.14
C HIS A 84 -5.94 8.19 30.32
N TYR A 85 -7.08 7.75 30.85
CA TYR A 85 -8.06 6.95 30.12
C TYR A 85 -8.52 7.65 28.84
N HIS A 86 -8.99 8.90 28.93
CA HIS A 86 -9.46 9.64 27.75
C HIS A 86 -8.35 9.85 26.71
N TYR A 87 -7.15 10.23 27.15
CA TYR A 87 -6.00 10.37 26.26
C TYR A 87 -5.65 9.06 25.53
N LEU A 88 -5.62 7.94 26.26
CA LEU A 88 -5.29 6.63 25.68
C LEU A 88 -6.44 6.06 24.85
N GLN A 89 -7.69 6.39 25.16
CA GLN A 89 -8.85 6.04 24.36
C GLN A 89 -8.81 6.76 23.00
N ASP A 90 -8.43 8.03 22.99
CA ASP A 90 -8.28 8.81 21.75
C ASP A 90 -7.04 8.36 20.95
N SER A 91 -5.94 8.06 21.64
CA SER A 91 -4.66 7.70 21.00
C SER A 91 -4.58 6.23 20.56
N LEU A 92 -5.21 5.31 21.31
CA LEU A 92 -5.11 3.85 21.15
C LEU A 92 -6.49 3.17 21.32
N PRO A 93 -7.50 3.52 20.50
CA PRO A 93 -8.87 3.01 20.66
C PRO A 93 -8.98 1.49 20.48
N ASP A 94 -8.07 0.87 19.73
CA ASP A 94 -8.07 -0.59 19.52
C ASP A 94 -7.60 -1.36 20.77
N LEU A 95 -6.92 -0.70 21.71
CA LEU A 95 -6.37 -1.31 22.94
C LEU A 95 -7.14 -0.92 24.21
N VAL A 96 -7.79 0.24 24.23
CA VAL A 96 -8.55 0.75 25.37
C VAL A 96 -10.06 0.70 25.09
N PRO A 97 -10.85 -0.02 25.89
CA PRO A 97 -12.29 -0.13 25.68
C PRO A 97 -13.03 1.15 26.07
N LYS A 98 -14.27 1.32 25.59
CA LYS A 98 -15.17 2.37 26.07
C LYS A 98 -15.74 1.96 27.42
N LEU A 99 -15.43 2.70 28.47
CA LEU A 99 -15.97 2.52 29.81
C LEU A 99 -17.18 3.44 30.01
N GLU A 100 -18.32 2.85 30.37
CA GLU A 100 -19.50 3.61 30.78
C GLU A 100 -19.25 4.14 32.20
N LYS A 101 -19.18 5.46 32.33
CA LYS A 101 -19.21 6.09 33.65
C LYS A 101 -20.60 5.82 34.22
N SER A 102 -20.69 4.97 35.24
CA SER A 102 -21.97 4.67 35.91
C SER A 102 -22.50 5.93 36.59
N ILE A 103 -23.26 6.73 35.82
CA ILE A 103 -24.42 7.56 36.15
C ILE A 103 -25.12 7.78 34.79
N ARG A 104 -26.23 7.05 34.58
CA ARG A 104 -27.37 7.32 33.68
C ARG A 104 -27.15 8.39 32.58
N VAL A 105 -27.10 7.96 31.32
CA VAL A 105 -28.17 8.11 30.31
C VAL A 105 -27.75 7.21 29.14
N ALA A 106 -28.62 6.25 28.83
CA ALA A 106 -28.53 5.49 27.60
C ALA A 106 -28.85 6.41 26.41
N GLU A 107 -27.81 6.93 25.77
CA GLU A 107 -27.87 7.42 24.40
C GLU A 107 -26.61 6.92 23.66
N GLU A 108 -26.56 5.61 23.40
CA GLU A 108 -25.61 5.08 22.42
C GLU A 108 -26.23 5.13 21.02
N ALA A 109 -26.12 6.30 20.40
CA ALA A 109 -26.00 6.36 18.95
C ALA A 109 -24.63 5.79 18.57
N LYS A 110 -24.59 4.60 17.96
CA LYS A 110 -23.40 4.03 17.30
C LYS A 110 -22.89 5.00 16.22
N PRO A 111 -21.72 5.67 16.37
CA PRO A 111 -21.22 6.60 15.34
C PRO A 111 -20.45 5.89 14.21
N GLU A 112 -19.94 4.68 14.45
CA GLU A 112 -18.99 4.04 13.53
C GLU A 112 -19.67 3.34 12.34
N ALA A 113 -20.94 2.94 12.46
CA ALA A 113 -21.66 2.27 11.38
C ALA A 113 -22.21 3.25 10.32
N VAL A 114 -22.50 4.50 10.70
CA VAL A 114 -23.14 5.49 9.81
C VAL A 114 -22.11 6.04 8.81
N ALA A 115 -20.92 6.44 9.27
CA ALA A 115 -19.87 6.98 8.38
C ALA A 115 -19.34 5.96 7.36
N HIS A 116 -19.19 4.68 7.75
CA HIS A 116 -18.76 3.62 6.82
C HIS A 116 -19.83 3.21 5.80
N SER A 117 -21.12 3.41 6.13
CA SER A 117 -22.23 3.20 5.19
C SER A 117 -22.18 4.19 4.03
N ASP A 118 -21.90 5.47 4.33
CA ASP A 118 -21.89 6.56 3.34
C ASP A 118 -20.76 6.42 2.30
N VAL A 119 -19.56 5.99 2.71
CA VAL A 119 -18.45 5.78 1.76
C VAL A 119 -18.72 4.59 0.84
N ARG A 120 -19.36 3.52 1.34
CA ARG A 120 -19.68 2.34 0.53
C ARG A 120 -20.81 2.61 -0.46
N SER A 121 -21.83 3.36 -0.05
CA SER A 121 -22.92 3.77 -0.95
C SER A 121 -22.39 4.73 -2.02
N PHE A 122 -21.53 5.69 -1.65
CA PHE A 122 -20.84 6.57 -2.59
C PHE A 122 -20.03 5.80 -3.64
N LEU A 123 -19.21 4.83 -3.22
CA LEU A 123 -18.45 3.97 -4.15
C LEU A 123 -19.35 3.19 -5.09
N ARG A 124 -20.46 2.63 -4.60
CA ARG A 124 -21.41 1.89 -5.43
C ARG A 124 -22.05 2.79 -6.49
N ASN A 125 -22.44 4.01 -6.10
CA ASN A 125 -23.02 4.99 -7.01
C ASN A 125 -22.00 5.40 -8.09
N LEU A 126 -20.75 5.65 -7.70
CA LEU A 126 -19.67 5.91 -8.65
C LEU A 126 -19.48 4.76 -9.64
N ILE A 127 -19.39 3.52 -9.14
CA ILE A 127 -19.23 2.32 -9.98
C ILE A 127 -20.38 2.17 -10.97
N SER A 128 -21.63 2.37 -10.53
CA SER A 128 -22.79 2.33 -11.45
C SER A 128 -22.74 3.43 -12.52
N GLY A 129 -22.12 4.57 -12.23
CA GLY A 129 -21.89 5.62 -13.24
C GLY A 129 -20.90 5.20 -14.32
N LEU A 130 -20.00 4.26 -14.04
CA LEU A 130 -18.98 3.77 -14.97
C LEU A 130 -19.52 2.82 -16.04
N ASP A 131 -20.72 2.27 -15.88
CA ASP A 131 -21.33 1.36 -16.86
C ASP A 131 -21.57 2.05 -18.21
N SER A 132 -21.75 3.38 -18.19
CA SER A 132 -21.92 4.20 -19.38
C SER A 132 -20.62 4.49 -20.13
N LEU A 133 -19.47 4.36 -19.47
CA LEU A 133 -18.15 4.82 -19.94
C LEU A 133 -17.72 4.26 -21.32
N PRO A 134 -17.92 2.96 -21.64
CA PRO A 134 -17.50 2.40 -22.93
C PRO A 134 -18.21 3.02 -24.14
N ASN A 135 -19.42 3.55 -23.94
CA ASN A 135 -20.25 4.11 -25.01
C ASN A 135 -20.13 5.64 -25.12
N MET A 136 -19.37 6.28 -24.24
CA MET A 136 -19.20 7.73 -24.24
C MET A 136 -18.09 8.17 -25.20
N GLU A 137 -18.26 9.35 -25.80
CA GLU A 137 -17.17 9.99 -26.55
C GLU A 137 -16.00 10.35 -25.61
N LEU A 138 -14.76 10.20 -26.11
CA LEU A 138 -13.53 10.46 -25.35
C LEU A 138 -13.46 11.88 -24.78
N SER A 139 -14.06 12.85 -25.48
CA SER A 139 -14.17 14.27 -25.08
C SER A 139 -15.01 14.46 -23.81
N THR A 140 -16.03 13.63 -23.61
CA THR A 140 -16.94 13.68 -22.47
C THR A 140 -16.49 12.75 -21.35
N ALA A 141 -15.90 11.61 -21.70
CA ALA A 141 -15.35 10.65 -20.74
C ALA A 141 -14.19 11.25 -19.93
N GLN A 142 -13.31 12.05 -20.55
CA GLN A 142 -12.16 12.64 -19.87
C GLN A 142 -12.54 13.53 -18.66
N PRO A 143 -13.36 14.60 -18.78
CA PRO A 143 -13.69 15.46 -17.64
C PRO A 143 -14.49 14.73 -16.55
N LEU A 144 -15.30 13.73 -16.93
CA LEU A 144 -15.99 12.87 -15.98
C LEU A 144 -14.99 12.04 -15.15
N LEU A 145 -14.03 11.39 -15.81
CA LEU A 145 -12.96 10.64 -15.13
C LEU A 145 -12.09 11.55 -14.25
N GLU A 146 -11.77 12.77 -14.69
CA GLU A 146 -11.03 13.75 -13.87
C GLU A 146 -11.78 14.11 -12.58
N THR A 147 -13.09 14.31 -12.69
CA THR A 147 -13.93 14.63 -11.54
C THR A 147 -14.03 13.45 -10.59
N MET A 148 -14.31 12.24 -11.10
CA MET A 148 -14.38 11.03 -10.27
C MET A 148 -13.05 10.71 -9.57
N VAL A 149 -11.92 10.90 -10.26
CA VAL A 149 -10.59 10.72 -9.68
C VAL A 149 -10.36 11.72 -8.53
N ARG A 150 -10.67 13.00 -8.74
CA ARG A 150 -10.53 14.05 -7.73
C ARG A 150 -11.40 13.79 -6.51
N ASP A 151 -12.67 13.45 -6.72
CA ASP A 151 -13.62 13.18 -5.63
C ASP A 151 -13.18 11.97 -4.80
N LEU A 152 -12.75 10.89 -5.46
CA LEU A 152 -12.21 9.72 -4.76
C LEU A 152 -10.90 10.00 -4.03
N GLN A 153 -10.01 10.81 -4.60
CA GLN A 153 -8.79 11.22 -3.91
C GLN A 153 -9.10 11.98 -2.63
N GLN A 154 -10.05 12.92 -2.69
CA GLN A 154 -10.49 13.65 -1.52
C GLN A 154 -11.08 12.72 -0.45
N VAL A 155 -11.90 11.75 -0.84
CA VAL A 155 -12.45 10.74 0.09
C VAL A 155 -11.35 9.86 0.70
N THR A 156 -10.29 9.54 -0.07
CA THR A 156 -9.14 8.78 0.45
C THR A 156 -8.27 9.60 1.41
N GLU A 157 -8.16 10.92 1.22
CA GLU A 157 -7.37 11.81 2.06
C GLU A 157 -8.10 12.17 3.37
N LEU A 158 -9.42 12.38 3.31
CA LEU A 158 -10.23 12.77 4.48
C LEU A 158 -10.48 11.61 5.45
N ASN A 159 -10.56 10.37 4.96
CA ASN A 159 -10.83 9.20 5.81
C ASN A 159 -9.54 8.49 6.20
N GLN A 160 -9.11 8.63 7.46
CA GLN A 160 -7.92 7.97 8.02
C GLN A 160 -7.96 6.42 7.97
N LYS A 161 -9.15 5.84 7.81
CA LYS A 161 -9.39 4.40 7.53
C LYS A 161 -10.12 4.22 6.19
N CYS A 162 -9.57 4.76 5.09
CA CYS A 162 -10.17 4.57 3.77
C CYS A 162 -10.19 3.08 3.39
N SER A 163 -11.29 2.63 2.76
CA SER A 163 -11.43 1.25 2.32
C SER A 163 -10.42 0.95 1.19
N PRO A 164 -9.68 -0.18 1.23
CA PRO A 164 -8.78 -0.58 0.14
C PRO A 164 -9.46 -0.64 -1.23
N SER A 165 -10.77 -0.90 -1.28
CA SER A 165 -11.58 -0.85 -2.49
C SER A 165 -11.63 0.56 -3.10
N ALA A 166 -11.72 1.61 -2.29
CA ALA A 166 -11.78 3.00 -2.77
C ALA A 166 -10.46 3.40 -3.43
N GLU A 167 -9.33 3.08 -2.76
CA GLU A 167 -8.00 3.31 -3.30
C GLU A 167 -7.79 2.54 -4.61
N PHE A 168 -8.25 1.28 -4.67
CA PHE A 168 -8.19 0.46 -5.88
C PHE A 168 -8.96 1.09 -7.05
N VAL A 169 -10.22 1.50 -6.83
CA VAL A 169 -11.01 2.19 -7.86
C VAL A 169 -10.35 3.50 -8.27
N CYS A 170 -9.82 4.28 -7.32
CA CYS A 170 -9.11 5.52 -7.63
C CYS A 170 -7.89 5.27 -8.53
N VAL A 171 -7.06 4.27 -8.21
CA VAL A 171 -5.93 3.89 -9.05
C VAL A 171 -6.40 3.42 -10.43
N TYR A 172 -7.44 2.60 -10.51
CA TYR A 172 -8.01 2.12 -11.77
C TYR A 172 -8.53 3.27 -12.65
N LEU A 173 -9.31 4.20 -12.09
CA LEU A 173 -9.82 5.36 -12.82
C LEU A 173 -8.72 6.31 -13.27
N LYS A 174 -7.65 6.46 -12.49
CA LYS A 174 -6.44 7.19 -12.94
C LYS A 174 -5.82 6.53 -14.17
N THR A 175 -5.71 5.20 -14.20
CA THR A 175 -5.25 4.47 -15.39
C THR A 175 -6.15 4.70 -16.61
N GLN A 176 -7.47 4.63 -16.44
CA GLN A 176 -8.42 4.90 -17.53
C GLN A 176 -8.33 6.35 -18.02
N LEU A 177 -8.20 7.31 -17.10
CA LEU A 177 -8.03 8.72 -17.44
C LEU A 177 -6.76 8.97 -18.27
N LEU A 178 -5.62 8.38 -17.87
CA LEU A 178 -4.38 8.49 -18.62
C LEU A 178 -4.51 7.85 -20.01
N LEU A 179 -5.20 6.70 -20.12
CA LEU A 179 -5.48 6.06 -21.39
C LEU A 179 -6.34 6.96 -22.30
N THR A 180 -7.42 7.55 -21.77
CA THR A 180 -8.27 8.50 -22.50
C THR A 180 -7.49 9.74 -22.97
N LYS A 181 -6.62 10.30 -22.11
CA LYS A 181 -5.74 11.42 -22.47
C LYS A 181 -4.82 11.06 -23.63
N LEU A 182 -4.20 9.88 -23.56
CA LEU A 182 -3.32 9.39 -24.60
C LEU A 182 -4.07 9.19 -25.92
N MET A 183 -5.28 8.63 -25.88
CA MET A 183 -6.13 8.47 -27.06
C MET A 183 -6.53 9.80 -27.70
N ASN A 184 -6.90 10.80 -26.90
CA ASN A 184 -7.21 12.14 -27.40
C ASN A 184 -6.00 12.81 -28.06
N GLN A 185 -4.78 12.52 -27.58
CA GLN A 185 -3.54 13.04 -28.18
C GLN A 185 -3.15 12.32 -29.49
N GLN A 186 -3.38 11.00 -29.60
CA GLN A 186 -3.01 10.22 -30.79
C GLN A 186 -3.98 10.37 -31.97
N GLY A 187 -5.20 10.89 -31.74
CA GLY A 187 -6.09 11.32 -32.82
C GLY A 187 -5.51 12.44 -33.69
N VAL A 188 -4.44 13.10 -33.23
CA VAL A 188 -3.70 14.13 -33.97
C VAL A 188 -2.34 13.55 -34.37
N GLN A 189 -2.10 13.46 -35.68
CA GLN A 189 -0.83 13.03 -36.25
C GLN A 189 0.33 13.88 -35.68
N CYS A 190 1.13 13.33 -34.78
CA CYS A 190 2.32 14.01 -34.28
C CYS A 190 3.58 13.35 -34.83
N SER A 191 4.12 13.98 -35.86
CA SER A 191 5.39 13.72 -36.53
C SER A 191 6.54 14.49 -35.87
N SER A 192 6.71 14.35 -34.54
CA SER A 192 7.85 14.95 -33.84
C SER A 192 8.34 14.08 -32.67
N SER A 193 9.66 13.94 -32.54
CA SER A 193 10.33 13.08 -31.55
C SER A 193 10.06 13.47 -30.08
N ILE A 194 9.67 14.72 -29.82
CA ILE A 194 9.38 15.21 -28.46
C ILE A 194 8.00 14.72 -27.99
N ALA A 195 7.01 14.68 -28.88
CA ALA A 195 5.69 14.15 -28.58
C ALA A 195 5.75 12.65 -28.27
N ASP A 196 6.61 11.90 -28.98
CA ASP A 196 6.82 10.47 -28.75
C ASP A 196 7.34 10.16 -27.34
N ASN A 197 8.25 10.99 -26.80
CA ASN A 197 8.77 10.80 -25.43
C ASN A 197 7.71 11.03 -24.36
N GLN A 198 6.82 12.03 -24.54
CA GLN A 198 5.72 12.26 -23.61
C GLN A 198 4.72 11.11 -23.64
N VAL A 199 4.38 10.62 -24.84
CA VAL A 199 3.50 9.46 -25.02
C VAL A 199 4.09 8.22 -24.36
N LEU A 200 5.37 7.92 -24.58
CA LEU A 200 6.05 6.80 -23.92
C LEU A 200 6.04 6.94 -22.40
N SER A 201 6.24 8.15 -21.86
CA SER A 201 6.17 8.38 -20.41
C SER A 201 4.77 8.15 -19.83
N LEU A 202 3.70 8.50 -20.56
CA LEU A 202 2.32 8.23 -20.16
C LEU A 202 2.01 6.73 -20.21
N ILE A 203 2.52 6.04 -21.24
CA ILE A 203 2.41 4.58 -21.35
C ILE A 203 3.10 3.92 -20.16
N ASP A 204 4.33 4.33 -19.82
CA ASP A 204 5.07 3.75 -18.69
C ASP A 204 4.35 3.99 -17.36
N GLN A 205 3.69 5.13 -17.19
CA GLN A 205 2.80 5.38 -16.04
C GLN A 205 1.59 4.44 -16.01
N ILE A 206 0.91 4.23 -17.15
CA ILE A 206 -0.22 3.29 -17.26
C ILE A 206 0.23 1.85 -16.93
N LEU A 207 1.39 1.43 -17.46
CA LEU A 207 1.97 0.11 -17.16
C LEU A 207 2.34 -0.01 -15.67
N GLY A 208 2.90 1.04 -15.06
CA GLY A 208 3.20 1.06 -13.63
C GLY A 208 1.96 0.94 -12.75
N LEU A 209 0.89 1.66 -13.08
CA LEU A 209 -0.38 1.63 -12.34
C LEU A 209 -1.12 0.29 -12.52
N THR A 210 -1.14 -0.29 -13.72
CA THR A 210 -1.74 -1.61 -13.95
C THR A 210 -1.02 -2.71 -13.18
N ARG A 211 0.32 -2.71 -13.15
CA ARG A 211 1.10 -3.61 -12.28
C ARG A 211 0.77 -3.43 -10.81
N LYS A 212 0.50 -2.18 -10.39
CA LYS A 212 0.12 -1.87 -9.01
C LYS A 212 -1.21 -2.51 -8.65
N LEU A 213 -2.20 -2.36 -9.53
CA LEU A 213 -3.52 -2.98 -9.37
C LEU A 213 -3.44 -4.51 -9.32
N GLU A 214 -2.55 -5.10 -10.13
CA GLU A 214 -2.38 -6.55 -10.24
C GLU A 214 -1.68 -7.18 -9.03
N HIS A 215 -0.62 -6.55 -8.50
CA HIS A 215 0.26 -7.19 -7.52
C HIS A 215 0.10 -6.66 -6.08
N GLN A 216 -0.36 -5.41 -5.89
CA GLN A 216 -0.54 -4.85 -4.54
C GLN A 216 -1.93 -5.11 -3.95
N TYR A 217 -2.87 -5.63 -4.72
CA TYR A 217 -4.23 -5.87 -4.27
C TYR A 217 -4.58 -7.35 -4.33
N LEU A 218 -5.16 -7.84 -3.23
CA LEU A 218 -5.69 -9.18 -3.10
C LEU A 218 -7.21 -9.17 -3.21
N GLY A 219 -7.79 -10.31 -3.61
CA GLY A 219 -9.24 -10.49 -3.68
C GLY A 219 -9.90 -9.80 -4.88
N VAL A 220 -9.12 -9.51 -5.92
CA VAL A 220 -9.63 -8.99 -7.21
C VAL A 220 -10.33 -10.13 -7.96
N SER A 221 -11.52 -9.86 -8.49
CA SER A 221 -12.29 -10.85 -9.27
C SER A 221 -11.59 -11.21 -10.59
N SER A 222 -11.92 -12.36 -11.18
CA SER A 222 -11.39 -12.76 -12.50
C SER A 222 -11.76 -11.75 -13.61
N VAL A 223 -12.96 -11.15 -13.51
CA VAL A 223 -13.48 -10.10 -14.39
C VAL A 223 -12.65 -8.83 -14.27
N ASP A 224 -12.46 -8.31 -13.05
CA ASP A 224 -11.69 -7.09 -12.82
C ASP A 224 -10.21 -7.30 -13.19
N HIS A 225 -9.67 -8.50 -12.95
CA HIS A 225 -8.33 -8.87 -13.40
C HIS A 225 -8.23 -8.87 -14.94
N ALA A 226 -9.22 -9.41 -15.65
CA ALA A 226 -9.28 -9.34 -17.10
C ALA A 226 -9.32 -7.89 -17.61
N LEU A 227 -10.08 -7.00 -16.97
CA LEU A 227 -10.13 -5.58 -17.33
C LEU A 227 -8.78 -4.88 -17.13
N ILE A 228 -8.06 -5.19 -16.06
CA ILE A 228 -6.71 -4.67 -15.82
C ILE A 228 -5.74 -5.18 -16.89
N GLN A 229 -5.78 -6.47 -17.22
CA GLN A 229 -4.93 -7.07 -18.28
C GLN A 229 -5.22 -6.46 -19.65
N GLN A 230 -6.50 -6.30 -19.99
CA GLN A 230 -6.93 -5.66 -21.23
C GLN A 230 -6.48 -4.19 -21.29
N THR A 231 -6.57 -3.45 -20.18
CA THR A 231 -6.07 -2.06 -20.08
C THR A 231 -4.55 -1.99 -20.26
N ARG A 232 -3.81 -2.92 -19.64
CA ARG A 232 -2.36 -3.04 -19.80
C ARG A 232 -1.99 -3.31 -21.25
N LEU A 233 -2.67 -4.25 -21.91
CA LEU A 233 -2.44 -4.56 -23.32
C LEU A 233 -2.89 -3.45 -24.26
N LYS A 234 -3.93 -2.67 -23.95
CA LYS A 234 -4.32 -1.48 -24.73
C LYS A 234 -3.15 -0.49 -24.79
N ALA A 235 -2.52 -0.22 -23.64
CA ALA A 235 -1.30 0.59 -23.57
C ALA A 235 -0.10 -0.09 -24.27
N GLY A 236 0.03 -1.41 -24.17
CA GLY A 236 1.03 -2.19 -24.90
C GLY A 236 0.91 -2.08 -26.42
N THR A 237 -0.32 -2.14 -26.97
CA THR A 237 -0.62 -1.93 -28.40
C THR A 237 -0.09 -0.57 -28.86
N LEU A 238 -0.32 0.47 -28.06
CA LEU A 238 0.15 1.82 -28.31
C LEU A 238 1.68 1.93 -28.20
N GLN A 239 2.29 1.22 -27.24
CA GLN A 239 3.75 1.18 -27.07
C GLN A 239 4.45 0.52 -28.26
N ILE A 240 3.93 -0.60 -28.73
CA ILE A 240 4.48 -1.32 -29.88
C ILE A 240 4.24 -0.53 -31.16
N LEU A 241 3.08 0.10 -31.31
CA LEU A 241 2.79 0.97 -32.46
C LEU A 241 3.76 2.17 -32.52
N THR A 242 4.03 2.83 -31.39
CA THR A 242 4.96 3.97 -31.33
C THR A 242 6.39 3.51 -31.59
N LYS A 243 6.87 2.46 -30.91
CA LYS A 243 8.22 1.92 -31.10
C LYS A 243 8.46 1.46 -32.55
N MET A 244 7.53 0.75 -33.17
CA MET A 244 7.68 0.28 -34.56
C MET A 244 7.61 1.41 -35.58
N LYS A 245 6.93 2.52 -35.28
CA LYS A 245 6.96 3.73 -36.13
C LYS A 245 8.31 4.44 -36.05
N SER A 246 8.93 4.49 -34.87
CA SER A 246 10.21 5.18 -34.67
C SER A 246 11.41 4.36 -35.15
N ASP A 247 11.51 3.08 -34.78
CA ASP A 247 12.60 2.19 -35.18
C ASP A 247 12.12 0.74 -35.38
N PRO A 248 11.75 0.33 -36.61
CA PRO A 248 11.22 -1.00 -36.89
C PRO A 248 12.24 -2.13 -36.69
N THR A 249 13.55 -1.83 -36.70
CA THR A 249 14.60 -2.86 -36.68
C THR A 249 14.90 -3.38 -35.26
N ARG A 250 14.74 -2.53 -34.25
CA ARG A 250 15.01 -2.86 -32.83
C ARG A 250 13.80 -3.37 -32.07
N CYS A 251 12.65 -3.53 -32.73
CA CYS A 251 11.39 -3.88 -32.08
C CYS A 251 11.11 -5.38 -31.95
N SER A 252 11.98 -6.29 -32.44
CA SER A 252 11.67 -7.73 -32.47
C SER A 252 11.37 -8.31 -31.09
N GLN A 253 12.23 -8.06 -30.10
CA GLN A 253 12.03 -8.57 -28.73
C GLN A 253 10.77 -7.98 -28.08
N ALA A 254 10.50 -6.70 -28.32
CA ALA A 254 9.29 -6.03 -27.82
C ALA A 254 8.02 -6.61 -28.47
N LYS A 255 8.05 -6.89 -29.79
CA LYS A 255 6.98 -7.54 -30.54
C LYS A 255 6.72 -8.94 -29.97
N GLU A 256 7.77 -9.76 -29.79
CA GLU A 256 7.64 -11.12 -29.25
C GLU A 256 7.03 -11.11 -27.85
N THR A 257 7.50 -10.21 -26.96
CA THR A 257 6.96 -10.05 -25.61
C THR A 257 5.48 -9.65 -25.65
N TYR A 258 5.11 -8.71 -26.52
CA TYR A 258 3.72 -8.28 -26.68
C TYR A 258 2.83 -9.42 -27.22
N LEU A 259 3.30 -10.19 -28.20
CA LEU A 259 2.55 -11.33 -28.74
C LEU A 259 2.35 -12.43 -27.69
N GLN A 260 3.37 -12.73 -26.88
CA GLN A 260 3.24 -13.66 -25.76
C GLN A 260 2.18 -13.18 -24.75
N GLN A 261 2.18 -11.89 -24.41
CA GLN A 261 1.16 -11.32 -23.52
C GLN A 261 -0.25 -11.35 -24.15
N LEU A 262 -0.37 -11.11 -25.46
CA LEU A 262 -1.63 -11.15 -26.19
C LEU A 262 -2.20 -12.58 -26.24
N GLN A 263 -1.36 -13.58 -26.50
CA GLN A 263 -1.75 -15.00 -26.45
C GLN A 263 -2.13 -15.42 -25.02
N ALA A 264 -1.40 -14.95 -24.01
CA ALA A 264 -1.72 -15.22 -22.61
C ALA A 264 -3.08 -14.62 -22.21
N LEU A 265 -3.38 -13.39 -22.66
CA LEU A 265 -4.71 -12.79 -22.46
C LEU A 265 -5.80 -13.62 -23.15
N LYS A 266 -5.61 -14.01 -24.40
CA LYS A 266 -6.58 -14.85 -25.14
C LYS A 266 -6.92 -16.11 -24.36
N LYS A 267 -5.89 -16.85 -23.93
CA LYS A 267 -6.05 -18.07 -23.12
C LYS A 267 -6.76 -17.80 -21.79
N TYR A 268 -6.43 -16.69 -21.11
CA TYR A 268 -7.05 -16.33 -19.84
C TYR A 268 -8.54 -16.00 -20.01
N LEU A 269 -8.92 -15.26 -21.07
CA LEU A 269 -10.31 -14.93 -21.36
C LEU A 269 -11.13 -16.18 -21.72
N GLU A 270 -10.57 -17.07 -22.54
CA GLU A 270 -11.19 -18.36 -22.91
C GLU A 270 -11.38 -19.26 -21.67
N THR A 271 -10.37 -19.35 -20.80
CA THR A 271 -10.44 -20.20 -19.59
C THR A 271 -11.49 -19.73 -18.59
N ASN A 272 -11.76 -18.42 -18.53
CA ASN A 272 -12.72 -17.82 -17.59
C ASN A 272 -14.06 -17.47 -18.25
N GLU A 273 -14.27 -17.81 -19.54
CA GLU A 273 -15.47 -17.48 -20.32
C GLU A 273 -15.82 -15.97 -20.32
N LEU A 274 -14.80 -15.12 -20.42
CA LEU A 274 -14.95 -13.67 -20.35
C LEU A 274 -14.95 -13.03 -21.74
N ALA A 275 -15.73 -11.94 -21.87
CA ALA A 275 -15.76 -11.15 -23.09
C ALA A 275 -14.46 -10.35 -23.28
N ALA A 276 -13.95 -10.35 -24.50
CA ALA A 276 -12.85 -9.50 -24.93
C ALA A 276 -13.37 -8.14 -25.40
N ASP A 277 -12.60 -7.08 -25.15
CA ASP A 277 -12.82 -5.77 -25.73
C ASP A 277 -12.81 -5.83 -27.26
N PRO A 278 -13.56 -4.96 -27.97
CA PRO A 278 -13.61 -4.93 -29.43
C PRO A 278 -12.22 -4.86 -30.10
N CYS A 279 -11.29 -4.14 -29.47
CA CYS A 279 -9.88 -4.06 -29.88
C CYS A 279 -9.22 -5.45 -29.94
N PHE A 280 -9.40 -6.28 -28.91
CA PHE A 280 -8.78 -7.60 -28.83
C PHE A 280 -9.53 -8.65 -29.62
N VAL A 281 -10.86 -8.55 -29.77
CA VAL A 281 -11.62 -9.40 -30.70
C VAL A 281 -11.01 -9.32 -32.10
N TYR A 282 -10.70 -8.10 -32.57
CA TYR A 282 -10.01 -7.92 -33.84
C TYR A 282 -8.59 -8.50 -33.81
N LEU A 283 -7.75 -8.11 -32.84
CA LEU A 283 -6.36 -8.56 -32.77
C LEU A 283 -6.22 -10.09 -32.68
N PHE A 284 -7.15 -10.77 -32.02
CA PHE A 284 -7.19 -12.23 -31.93
C PHE A 284 -7.50 -12.90 -33.28
N SER A 285 -8.26 -12.25 -34.15
CA SER A 285 -8.58 -12.78 -35.48
C SER A 285 -7.39 -12.68 -36.46
N VAL A 286 -6.50 -11.72 -36.25
CA VAL A 286 -5.29 -11.48 -37.08
C VAL A 286 -3.98 -11.89 -36.38
N LEU A 287 -4.02 -12.76 -35.36
CA LEU A 287 -2.83 -13.20 -34.62
C LEU A 287 -1.72 -13.78 -35.53
N ASN A 288 -2.09 -14.63 -36.49
CA ASN A 288 -1.13 -15.24 -37.41
C ASN A 288 -0.41 -14.20 -38.28
N ASP A 289 -1.14 -13.14 -38.68
CA ASP A 289 -0.59 -12.03 -39.46
C ASP A 289 0.30 -11.13 -38.60
N LEU A 290 -0.01 -10.98 -37.31
CA LEU A 290 0.85 -10.26 -36.36
C LEU A 290 2.16 -11.01 -36.09
N GLU A 291 2.12 -12.34 -36.05
CA GLU A 291 3.30 -13.20 -35.86
C GLU A 291 4.21 -13.18 -37.09
N ASN A 292 3.65 -13.51 -38.27
CA ASN A 292 4.43 -13.81 -39.47
C ASN A 292 4.41 -12.69 -40.53
N GLY A 293 3.57 -11.68 -40.37
CA GLY A 293 3.39 -10.62 -41.35
C GLY A 293 4.56 -9.65 -41.47
N LYS A 294 4.55 -8.89 -42.57
CA LYS A 294 5.50 -7.78 -42.77
C LYS A 294 5.20 -6.65 -41.79
N ILE A 295 6.22 -5.90 -41.40
CA ILE A 295 6.10 -4.77 -40.44
C ILE A 295 5.01 -3.78 -40.89
N SER A 296 4.90 -3.50 -42.19
CA SER A 296 3.87 -2.61 -42.74
C SER A 296 2.44 -3.09 -42.48
N ASP A 297 2.20 -4.41 -42.52
CA ASP A 297 0.88 -4.98 -42.34
C ASP A 297 0.54 -5.09 -40.85
N ILE A 298 1.52 -5.47 -40.03
CA ILE A 298 1.43 -5.41 -38.56
C ILE A 298 1.03 -4.00 -38.11
N LEU A 299 1.69 -2.96 -38.63
CA LEU A 299 1.37 -1.57 -38.31
C LEU A 299 -0.07 -1.20 -38.68
N LYS A 300 -0.60 -1.67 -39.81
CA LYS A 300 -1.99 -1.42 -40.22
C LYS A 300 -2.98 -2.11 -39.26
N HIS A 301 -2.72 -3.36 -38.88
CA HIS A 301 -3.57 -4.07 -37.92
C HIS A 301 -3.58 -3.38 -36.56
N LEU A 302 -2.43 -2.97 -36.04
CA LEU A 302 -2.34 -2.24 -34.77
C LEU A 302 -3.03 -0.87 -34.85
N GLN A 303 -2.85 -0.12 -35.95
CA GLN A 303 -3.56 1.15 -36.16
C GLN A 303 -5.07 0.97 -36.21
N HIS A 304 -5.56 -0.11 -36.83
CA HIS A 304 -6.99 -0.41 -36.82
C HIS A 304 -7.47 -0.72 -35.39
N ALA A 305 -6.75 -1.56 -34.66
CA ALA A 305 -7.10 -1.93 -33.30
C ALA A 305 -7.13 -0.73 -32.34
N VAL A 306 -6.22 0.24 -32.50
CA VAL A 306 -6.18 1.44 -31.67
C VAL A 306 -7.45 2.29 -31.79
N LYS A 307 -8.10 2.30 -32.97
CA LYS A 307 -9.34 3.06 -33.20
C LYS A 307 -10.54 2.53 -32.40
N SER A 308 -10.52 1.26 -32.01
CA SER A 308 -11.58 0.63 -31.22
C SER A 308 -11.26 0.53 -29.73
N ILE A 309 -10.15 1.13 -29.28
CA ILE A 309 -9.89 1.27 -27.85
C ILE A 309 -10.92 2.25 -27.28
N ALA A 310 -11.49 1.89 -26.14
CA ALA A 310 -12.36 2.75 -25.34
C ALA A 310 -12.02 2.56 -23.86
N PRO A 311 -12.25 3.59 -23.03
CA PRO A 311 -12.09 3.45 -21.59
C PRO A 311 -13.20 2.53 -21.02
N CYS A 312 -12.87 1.77 -19.98
CA CYS A 312 -13.80 0.79 -19.40
C CYS A 312 -14.04 1.06 -17.91
N GLY A 313 -15.28 0.89 -17.45
CA GLY A 313 -15.62 0.85 -16.04
C GLY A 313 -15.10 -0.40 -15.33
N ILE A 314 -15.17 -0.41 -14.00
CA ILE A 314 -14.83 -1.56 -13.14
C ILE A 314 -16.03 -1.97 -12.31
N SER A 315 -16.25 -3.27 -12.07
CA SER A 315 -17.51 -3.76 -11.50
C SER A 315 -17.40 -4.14 -10.01
N LEU A 316 -16.22 -4.53 -9.52
CA LEU A 316 -15.97 -4.90 -8.11
C LEU A 316 -16.98 -5.91 -7.52
N GLN A 317 -17.44 -6.87 -8.31
CA GLN A 317 -18.50 -7.80 -7.91
C GLN A 317 -18.07 -8.61 -6.67
N ASN A 318 -18.68 -8.30 -5.52
CA ASN A 318 -18.49 -8.97 -4.22
C ASN A 318 -17.03 -9.17 -3.78
N SER A 319 -16.12 -8.32 -4.26
CA SER A 319 -14.68 -8.47 -4.06
C SER A 319 -14.25 -7.84 -2.73
N CYS A 320 -13.79 -8.66 -1.78
CA CYS A 320 -13.13 -8.17 -0.56
C CYS A 320 -11.69 -7.76 -0.88
N ILE A 321 -11.54 -6.58 -1.49
CA ILE A 321 -10.24 -6.06 -1.87
C ILE A 321 -9.44 -5.75 -0.61
N ARG A 322 -8.20 -6.23 -0.58
CA ARG A 322 -7.22 -5.89 0.45
C ARG A 322 -5.95 -5.39 -0.20
N ARG A 323 -5.38 -4.31 0.33
CA ARG A 323 -4.10 -3.78 -0.16
C ARG A 323 -2.95 -4.35 0.67
N VAL A 324 -1.86 -4.71 0.00
CA VAL A 324 -0.58 -5.01 0.63
C VAL A 324 -0.06 -3.74 1.29
N THR A 325 0.15 -3.79 2.60
CA THR A 325 0.69 -2.67 3.37
C THR A 325 1.94 -3.11 4.12
N ALA A 326 2.90 -2.20 4.24
CA ALA A 326 4.07 -2.37 5.06
C ALA A 326 4.23 -1.16 5.98
N ILE A 327 4.46 -1.42 7.26
CA ILE A 327 4.74 -0.41 8.27
C ILE A 327 6.16 -0.67 8.77
N MET A 328 7.03 0.30 8.60
CA MET A 328 8.40 0.27 9.10
C MET A 328 8.42 0.91 10.49
N HIS A 329 8.80 0.12 11.49
CA HIS A 329 8.91 0.54 12.90
C HIS A 329 10.32 1.04 13.20
N GLU A 330 11.33 0.37 12.65
CA GLU A 330 12.72 0.82 12.69
C GLU A 330 13.35 0.67 11.29
N PRO A 331 14.19 1.63 10.86
CA PRO A 331 14.50 2.90 11.52
C PRO A 331 13.29 3.86 11.53
N THR A 332 13.21 4.74 12.55
CA THR A 332 12.14 5.75 12.66
C THR A 332 12.45 7.04 11.91
N GLY A 333 13.72 7.28 11.57
CA GLY A 333 14.20 8.51 10.92
C GLY A 333 14.18 9.77 11.80
N SER A 334 13.72 9.66 13.05
CA SER A 334 13.65 10.75 14.02
C SER A 334 14.91 10.93 14.86
N SER A 335 15.90 10.06 14.70
CA SER A 335 17.15 10.16 15.46
C SER A 335 18.07 11.18 14.80
N ASP A 336 18.44 12.22 15.54
CA ASP A 336 19.46 13.20 15.09
C ASP A 336 20.89 12.65 15.16
N ASN A 337 21.09 11.51 15.83
CA ASN A 337 22.41 10.92 16.00
C ASN A 337 22.81 10.15 14.73
N PRO A 338 23.83 10.61 13.98
CA PRO A 338 24.24 9.93 12.78
C PRO A 338 24.89 8.58 13.08
N ILE A 339 24.54 7.58 12.28
CA ILE A 339 25.20 6.29 12.27
C ILE A 339 26.61 6.48 11.71
N ARG A 340 27.62 6.25 12.54
CA ARG A 340 29.03 6.48 12.18
C ARG A 340 29.65 5.26 11.53
N PHE A 341 30.06 5.36 10.27
CA PHE A 341 30.74 4.29 9.55
C PHE A 341 32.22 4.61 9.29
N THR A 342 33.06 3.58 9.27
CA THR A 342 34.45 3.72 8.82
C THR A 342 34.50 3.34 7.36
N THR A 343 35.27 4.06 6.57
CA THR A 343 35.34 3.88 5.13
C THR A 343 35.89 2.51 4.77
N GLY A 344 35.24 1.84 3.81
CA GLY A 344 35.56 0.44 3.47
C GLY A 344 35.03 -0.61 4.45
N LEU A 345 34.44 -0.21 5.58
CA LEU A 345 33.74 -1.12 6.49
C LEU A 345 32.23 -1.03 6.31
N THR A 346 31.57 -2.15 6.53
CA THR A 346 30.11 -2.27 6.54
C THR A 346 29.55 -1.79 7.87
N VAL A 347 28.47 -1.02 7.83
CA VAL A 347 27.63 -0.73 8.99
C VAL A 347 26.24 -1.28 8.76
N THR A 348 25.65 -1.85 9.81
CA THR A 348 24.29 -2.38 9.77
C THR A 348 23.30 -1.37 10.33
N VAL A 349 22.15 -1.27 9.68
CA VAL A 349 20.98 -0.53 10.18
C VAL A 349 19.88 -1.56 10.45
N PRO A 350 19.37 -1.67 11.68
CA PRO A 350 18.29 -2.58 11.99
C PRO A 350 17.02 -2.14 11.25
N VAL A 351 16.32 -3.11 10.68
CA VAL A 351 15.04 -2.91 9.99
C VAL A 351 14.01 -3.83 10.61
N HIS A 352 13.04 -3.21 11.28
CA HIS A 352 11.89 -3.87 11.86
C HIS A 352 10.63 -3.40 11.15
N ALA A 353 9.89 -4.33 10.55
CA ALA A 353 8.69 -4.00 9.79
C ALA A 353 7.58 -5.03 9.97
N THR A 354 6.34 -4.57 9.87
CA THR A 354 5.15 -5.44 9.84
C THR A 354 4.44 -5.30 8.51
N PHE A 355 4.01 -6.43 7.98
CA PHE A 355 3.35 -6.56 6.69
C PHE A 355 1.94 -7.09 6.87
N GLU A 356 1.00 -6.54 6.12
CA GLU A 356 -0.36 -7.06 6.03
C GLU A 356 -0.73 -7.35 4.57
N ASN A 357 -1.59 -8.35 4.40
CA ASN A 357 -2.09 -8.78 3.10
C ASN A 357 -0.98 -9.23 2.13
N VAL A 358 0.10 -9.82 2.64
CA VAL A 358 1.19 -10.39 1.81
C VAL A 358 0.97 -11.89 1.64
N GLN A 359 0.94 -12.38 0.39
CA GLN A 359 0.83 -13.83 0.11
C GLN A 359 2.19 -14.53 0.20
N ASN A 360 3.22 -13.96 -0.43
CA ASN A 360 4.58 -14.50 -0.46
C ASN A 360 5.59 -13.39 -0.10
N VAL A 361 6.53 -13.70 0.80
CA VAL A 361 7.60 -12.77 1.20
C VAL A 361 8.73 -12.67 0.18
N ASP A 362 8.79 -13.60 -0.78
CA ASP A 362 9.84 -13.65 -1.81
C ASP A 362 9.83 -12.45 -2.76
N CYS A 363 8.73 -11.71 -2.85
CA CYS A 363 8.65 -10.46 -3.62
C CYS A 363 9.07 -9.23 -2.82
N ILE A 364 9.34 -9.34 -1.51
CA ILE A 364 9.72 -8.19 -0.67
C ILE A 364 11.23 -7.91 -0.82
N ARG A 365 11.59 -6.64 -1.03
CA ARG A 365 12.97 -6.15 -1.05
C ARG A 365 13.11 -4.92 -0.16
N LEU A 366 14.32 -4.72 0.36
CA LEU A 366 14.73 -3.49 1.03
C LEU A 366 15.51 -2.65 0.04
N LYS A 367 15.00 -1.47 -0.29
CA LYS A 367 15.65 -0.52 -1.18
C LYS A 367 16.46 0.47 -0.35
N VAL A 368 17.73 0.60 -0.68
CA VAL A 368 18.65 1.57 -0.07
C VAL A 368 19.05 2.57 -1.14
N HIS A 369 18.61 3.80 -0.98
CA HIS A 369 18.91 4.91 -1.88
C HIS A 369 19.95 5.83 -1.23
N TYR A 370 21.10 5.95 -1.90
CA TYR A 370 22.25 6.71 -1.45
C TYR A 370 22.21 8.16 -1.98
N PRO A 371 22.91 9.09 -1.30
CA PRO A 371 23.00 10.49 -1.75
C PRO A 371 23.57 10.69 -3.16
N ASP A 372 24.35 9.72 -3.66
CA ASP A 372 24.93 9.73 -5.01
C ASP A 372 23.93 9.27 -6.10
N GLN A 373 22.63 9.22 -5.77
CA GLN A 373 21.53 8.75 -6.60
C GLN A 373 21.56 7.24 -6.91
N LYS A 374 22.52 6.47 -6.36
CA LYS A 374 22.53 5.02 -6.54
C LYS A 374 21.54 4.36 -5.61
N SER A 375 20.81 3.39 -6.14
CA SER A 375 19.86 2.58 -5.37
C SER A 375 20.26 1.12 -5.43
N TYR A 376 20.21 0.43 -4.29
CA TYR A 376 20.47 -1.00 -4.20
C TYR A 376 19.25 -1.71 -3.63
N LEU A 377 18.94 -2.88 -4.18
CA LEU A 377 17.87 -3.75 -3.70
C LEU A 377 18.51 -4.91 -2.94
N ILE A 378 18.14 -5.03 -1.68
CA ILE A 378 18.61 -6.09 -0.78
C ILE A 378 17.46 -7.07 -0.59
N THR A 379 17.74 -8.36 -0.80
CA THR A 379 16.80 -9.45 -0.52
C THR A 379 16.95 -9.90 0.92
N PRO A 380 15.93 -9.70 1.79
CA PRO A 380 16.00 -10.20 3.15
C PRO A 380 16.02 -11.73 3.16
N LYS A 381 16.71 -12.32 4.15
CA LYS A 381 16.73 -13.78 4.31
C LYS A 381 15.34 -14.27 4.73
N LYS A 382 14.94 -15.45 4.26
CA LYS A 382 13.65 -16.05 4.63
C LYS A 382 13.51 -16.25 6.14
N CYS A 383 14.61 -16.56 6.84
CA CYS A 383 14.63 -16.72 8.30
C CYS A 383 14.40 -15.41 9.09
N HIS A 384 14.52 -14.24 8.45
CA HIS A 384 14.23 -12.95 9.07
C HIS A 384 12.71 -12.65 9.12
N PHE A 385 11.91 -13.40 8.36
CA PHE A 385 10.46 -13.29 8.36
C PHE A 385 9.84 -14.25 9.38
N THR A 386 9.06 -13.69 10.30
CA THR A 386 8.19 -14.45 11.19
C THR A 386 6.76 -14.32 10.71
N LYS A 387 6.12 -15.45 10.39
CA LYS A 387 4.71 -15.49 9.99
C LYS A 387 3.83 -15.33 11.22
N LEU A 388 3.01 -14.28 11.27
CA LEU A 388 2.07 -14.03 12.36
C LEU A 388 0.69 -14.61 12.04
N ASN A 389 0.22 -14.38 10.82
CA ASN A 389 -1.04 -14.90 10.27
C ASN A 389 -0.83 -15.34 8.81
N PRO A 390 -1.79 -16.03 8.16
CA PRO A 390 -1.66 -16.44 6.75
C PRO A 390 -1.22 -15.32 5.80
N LEU A 391 -1.64 -14.08 6.08
CA LEU A 391 -1.35 -12.89 5.29
C LEU A 391 -0.59 -11.79 6.06
N GLN A 392 -0.09 -12.06 7.27
CA GLN A 392 0.66 -11.07 8.05
C GLN A 392 2.03 -11.62 8.47
N TYR A 393 3.05 -10.78 8.30
CA TYR A 393 4.43 -11.13 8.59
C TYR A 393 5.11 -10.02 9.38
N LYS A 394 6.03 -10.40 10.27
CA LYS A 394 6.99 -9.51 10.90
C LYS A 394 8.36 -9.77 10.28
N LEU A 395 9.06 -8.72 9.88
CA LEU A 395 10.44 -8.76 9.43
C LEU A 395 11.34 -8.17 10.50
N ILE A 396 12.37 -8.92 10.87
CA ILE A 396 13.48 -8.48 11.71
C ILE A 396 14.75 -8.78 10.93
N SER A 397 15.31 -7.75 10.29
CA SER A 397 16.48 -7.87 9.44
C SER A 397 17.43 -6.70 9.69
N GLU A 398 18.62 -6.78 9.10
CA GLU A 398 19.56 -5.68 9.06
C GLU A 398 19.86 -5.31 7.61
N VAL A 399 19.96 -4.02 7.34
CA VAL A 399 20.41 -3.47 6.07
C VAL A 399 21.88 -3.13 6.20
N ILE A 400 22.69 -3.68 5.30
CA ILE A 400 24.13 -3.42 5.27
C ILE A 400 24.37 -2.18 4.40
N ILE A 401 24.97 -1.16 4.99
CA ILE A 401 25.42 0.05 4.33
C ILE A 401 26.94 -0.02 4.20
N SER A 402 27.43 0.11 2.97
CA SER A 402 28.85 0.17 2.66
C SER A 402 29.06 1.16 1.54
N HIS A 403 29.85 2.21 1.79
CA HIS A 403 30.14 3.22 0.78
C HIS A 403 31.59 3.72 0.88
N SER A 404 32.08 4.30 -0.22
CA SER A 404 33.35 5.05 -0.26
C SER A 404 33.29 6.30 0.63
N LEU A 405 34.45 6.92 0.88
CA LEU A 405 34.60 8.15 1.68
C LEU A 405 33.52 9.18 1.36
N TRP A 406 32.81 9.65 2.39
CA TRP A 406 31.96 10.83 2.32
C TRP A 406 32.74 12.01 2.92
N SER A 407 32.50 13.22 2.40
CA SER A 407 33.04 14.44 3.02
C SER A 407 32.24 14.83 4.26
N ASP A 408 30.90 14.69 4.18
CA ASP A 408 29.95 15.22 5.15
C ASP A 408 28.90 14.18 5.55
N GLN A 409 28.22 14.45 6.67
CA GLN A 409 27.03 13.70 7.07
C GLN A 409 25.92 13.87 6.03
N SER A 410 25.28 12.76 5.65
CA SER A 410 24.16 12.78 4.71
C SER A 410 23.11 11.74 5.09
N HIS A 411 21.99 11.73 4.36
CA HIS A 411 20.87 10.83 4.62
C HIS A 411 20.87 9.68 3.62
N VAL A 412 20.77 8.45 4.14
CA VAL A 412 20.43 7.27 3.33
C VAL A 412 18.95 7.02 3.46
N GLU A 413 18.27 6.87 2.33
CA GLU A 413 16.85 6.55 2.32
C GLU A 413 16.67 5.03 2.27
N ILE A 414 16.00 4.48 3.28
CA ILE A 414 15.64 3.07 3.37
C ILE A 414 14.14 2.95 3.15
N SER A 415 13.71 2.15 2.17
CA SER A 415 12.30 1.87 1.92
C SER A 415 12.05 0.38 1.67
N ILE A 416 10.81 -0.04 1.89
CA ILE A 416 10.37 -1.40 1.63
C ILE A 416 9.63 -1.40 0.31
N VAL A 417 10.05 -2.27 -0.61
CA VAL A 417 9.47 -2.35 -1.95
C VAL A 417 9.02 -3.78 -2.27
N MET A 418 8.01 -3.87 -3.11
CA MET A 418 7.59 -5.11 -3.74
C MET A 418 8.20 -5.20 -5.14
N GLU A 419 9.01 -6.23 -5.37
CA GLU A 419 9.54 -6.60 -6.68
C GLU A 419 8.48 -7.40 -7.44
N THR A 420 8.10 -6.91 -8.61
CA THR A 420 7.21 -7.58 -9.57
C THR A 420 7.99 -7.90 -10.83
N ARG A 421 7.81 -9.10 -11.38
CA ARG A 421 8.50 -9.55 -12.60
C ARG A 421 7.49 -9.77 -13.70
N ASP A 422 7.60 -9.00 -14.78
CA ASP A 422 6.88 -9.21 -16.03
C ASP A 422 7.89 -9.61 -17.12
N GLY A 423 8.08 -10.91 -17.33
CA GLY A 423 9.11 -11.43 -18.22
C GLY A 423 10.52 -11.04 -17.76
N GLU A 424 11.26 -10.32 -18.60
CA GLU A 424 12.60 -9.80 -18.28
C GLU A 424 12.57 -8.47 -17.51
N THR A 425 11.42 -7.80 -17.44
CA THR A 425 11.31 -6.50 -16.78
C THR A 425 11.05 -6.66 -15.28
N VAL A 426 11.98 -6.15 -14.48
CA VAL A 426 11.85 -6.07 -13.02
C VAL A 426 11.38 -4.67 -12.66
N SER A 427 10.20 -4.58 -12.05
CA SER A 427 9.65 -3.33 -11.53
C SER A 427 9.56 -3.41 -10.01
N CYS A 428 9.84 -2.31 -9.33
CA CYS A 428 9.75 -2.21 -7.87
C CYS A 428 8.73 -1.15 -7.49
N GLN A 429 7.82 -1.51 -6.60
CA GLN A 429 6.80 -0.59 -6.10
C GLN A 429 6.97 -0.37 -4.60
N GLU A 430 6.97 0.89 -4.16
CA GLU A 430 7.16 1.23 -2.76
C GLU A 430 5.91 0.88 -1.95
N LEU A 431 6.10 0.16 -0.83
CA LEU A 431 5.04 -0.24 0.10
C LEU A 431 4.92 0.71 1.30
N CYS A 432 6.01 1.42 1.64
CA CYS A 432 6.05 2.41 2.69
C CYS A 432 6.83 3.65 2.24
N ARG A 433 6.64 4.76 2.95
CA ARG A 433 7.42 5.98 2.71
C ARG A 433 8.88 5.73 3.07
N PRO A 434 9.85 6.17 2.24
CA PRO A 434 11.27 6.06 2.57
C PRO A 434 11.59 6.76 3.89
N VAL A 435 12.37 6.09 4.74
CA VAL A 435 12.89 6.66 5.98
C VAL A 435 14.31 7.15 5.74
N LYS A 436 14.55 8.41 6.07
CA LYS A 436 15.85 9.04 6.01
C LYS A 436 16.64 8.70 7.26
N VAL A 437 17.78 8.04 7.08
CA VAL A 437 18.68 7.67 8.17
C VAL A 437 19.94 8.52 8.05
N PRO A 438 20.29 9.34 9.06
CA PRO A 438 21.52 10.10 9.03
C PRO A 438 22.73 9.18 9.19
N VAL A 439 23.68 9.29 8.28
CA VAL A 439 24.90 8.49 8.23
C VAL A 439 26.09 9.43 8.08
N ALA A 440 27.14 9.22 8.88
CA ALA A 440 28.33 10.06 8.89
C ALA A 440 29.61 9.22 8.82
N PRO A 441 30.63 9.64 8.06
CA PRO A 441 31.94 9.00 8.09
C PRO A 441 32.62 9.27 9.45
N LYS A 442 33.29 8.28 10.01
CA LYS A 442 34.22 8.50 11.13
C LYS A 442 35.42 9.28 10.61
N ALA A 443 35.77 10.37 11.29
CA ALA A 443 37.01 11.09 11.01
C ALA A 443 38.19 10.11 11.08
N ALA A 444 38.95 10.00 9.99
CA ALA A 444 40.21 9.30 10.01
C ALA A 444 41.11 10.00 11.05
N LYS A 445 41.50 9.29 12.11
CA LYS A 445 42.60 9.76 12.96
C LYS A 445 43.82 9.82 12.06
N ARG A 446 44.28 11.03 11.75
CA ARG A 446 45.57 11.27 11.08
C ARG A 446 46.71 10.82 11.98
#